data_AF-A0A5V4TRL4-F1
#
_entry.id   AF-A0A5V4TRL4-F1
#
_cell.length_a   1.000
_cell.length_b   1.000
_cell.length_c   1.000
_cell.angle_alpha   90.00
_cell.angle_beta   90.00
_cell.angle_gamma   90.00
#
_symmetry.space_group_name_H-M   'P 1'
#
loop_
_entity.id
_entity.type
_entity.pdbx_description
1 polymer ?
#
loop_
_entity_poly.entity_id
_entity_poly.type
_entity_poly.pdbx_seq_one_letter_code
_entity_poly.pdbx_strand_id
1 'polypeptide(L)'
;MPRLSPVNQARWARFRHNRRGYWSLWIFLVVFSLSLCAELIANDKPLLVRYEGQWYFPLVKNYSERDFGGPLATTADYQDPWLQRQLENRGWVLWAPVRFGANTINFATTQPFPSPPSAKNWLGTDANGGDVFARILYGTRISI
;
A
#
# COMPACT_ATOMS: atom_id res chain seq x y z
N MET A 1 31.95 13.95 -6.79
CA MET A 1 30.61 14.53 -7.04
C MET A 1 30.73 15.49 -8.22
N PRO A 2 29.98 15.30 -9.31
CA PRO A 2 30.05 16.21 -10.45
C PRO A 2 29.58 17.59 -10.00
N ARG A 3 30.45 18.61 -10.15
CA ARG A 3 30.10 20.00 -9.80
C ARG A 3 29.12 20.51 -10.86
N LEU A 4 27.95 20.99 -10.42
CA LEU A 4 26.98 21.64 -11.30
C LEU A 4 27.66 22.81 -12.05
N SER A 5 27.26 23.08 -13.29
CA SER A 5 27.74 24.26 -14.02
C SER A 5 27.40 25.55 -13.26
N PRO A 6 28.18 26.64 -13.40
CA PRO A 6 27.92 27.90 -12.67
C PRO A 6 26.49 28.44 -12.85
N VAL A 7 25.92 28.27 -14.05
CA VAL A 7 24.54 28.65 -14.36
C VAL A 7 23.53 27.82 -13.55
N ASN A 8 23.74 26.51 -13.44
CA ASN A 8 22.86 25.64 -12.67
C ASN A 8 23.01 25.87 -11.16
N GLN A 9 24.21 26.22 -10.68
CA GLN A 9 24.41 26.63 -9.29
C GLN A 9 23.63 27.90 -8.94
N ALA A 10 23.66 28.91 -9.82
CA ALA A 10 22.92 30.15 -9.63
C ALA A 10 21.39 29.92 -9.67
N ARG A 11 20.90 29.08 -10.59
CA ARG A 11 19.49 28.67 -10.65
C ARG A 11 19.05 27.95 -9.38
N TRP A 12 19.87 27.03 -8.88
CA TRP A 12 19.60 26.31 -7.63
C TRP A 12 19.58 27.23 -6.41
N ALA A 13 20.51 28.19 -6.34
CA ALA A 13 20.50 29.20 -5.27
C ALA A 13 19.24 30.07 -5.30
N ARG A 14 18.80 30.52 -6.49
CA ARG A 14 17.54 31.26 -6.66
C ARG A 14 16.32 30.42 -6.27
N PHE A 15 16.27 29.14 -6.65
CA PHE A 15 15.19 28.24 -6.28
C PHE A 15 15.12 28.02 -4.77
N ARG A 16 16.26 27.76 -4.10
CA ARG A 16 16.32 27.61 -2.63
C ARG A 16 15.93 28.88 -1.88
N HIS A 17 16.13 30.06 -2.47
CA HIS A 17 15.68 31.31 -1.88
C HIS A 17 14.14 31.44 -1.89
N ASN A 18 13.47 30.85 -2.87
CA ASN A 18 12.01 30.72 -2.87
C ASN A 18 11.58 29.62 -1.89
N ARG A 19 11.39 29.99 -0.62
CA ARG A 19 11.02 29.05 0.47
C ARG A 19 9.79 28.21 0.13
N ARG A 20 8.75 28.80 -0.48
CA ARG A 20 7.53 28.07 -0.85
C ARG A 20 7.82 27.00 -1.89
N GLY A 21 8.53 27.36 -2.97
CA GLY A 21 8.94 26.41 -4.00
C GLY A 21 9.82 25.29 -3.46
N TYR A 22 10.75 25.61 -2.57
CA TYR A 22 11.63 24.61 -1.95
C TYR A 22 10.86 23.62 -1.06
N TRP A 23 9.91 24.09 -0.24
CA TRP A 23 9.05 23.20 0.55
C TRP A 23 8.12 22.36 -0.32
N SER A 24 7.53 22.94 -1.37
CA SER A 24 6.70 22.20 -2.32
C SER A 24 7.47 21.07 -3.01
N LEU A 25 8.74 21.29 -3.36
CA LEU A 25 9.60 20.22 -3.90
C LEU A 25 9.73 19.06 -2.92
N TRP A 26 9.98 19.34 -1.63
CA TRP A 26 10.11 18.28 -0.63
C TRP A 26 8.81 17.53 -0.38
N ILE A 27 7.68 18.23 -0.27
CA ILE A 27 6.35 17.60 -0.14
C ILE A 27 6.08 16.72 -1.35
N PHE A 28 6.33 17.23 -2.55
CA PHE A 28 6.17 16.47 -3.79
C PHE A 28 7.06 15.22 -3.80
N LEU A 29 8.35 15.35 -3.48
CA LEU A 29 9.28 14.21 -3.45
C LEU A 29 8.85 13.14 -2.45
N VAL A 30 8.34 13.53 -1.28
CA VAL A 30 7.82 12.59 -0.28
C VAL A 30 6.58 11.88 -0.82
N VAL A 31 5.58 12.62 -1.30
CA VAL A 31 4.34 12.03 -1.84
C VAL A 31 4.63 11.12 -3.03
N PHE A 32 5.50 11.54 -3.93
CA PHE A 32 5.94 10.74 -5.09
C PHE A 32 6.69 9.48 -4.66
N SER A 33 7.60 9.58 -3.69
CA SER A 33 8.32 8.39 -3.20
C SER A 33 7.38 7.41 -2.51
N LEU A 34 6.40 7.90 -1.74
CA LEU A 34 5.38 7.06 -1.10
C LEU A 34 4.46 6.41 -2.15
N SER A 35 4.11 7.13 -3.23
CA SER A 35 3.27 6.57 -4.30
C SER A 35 3.98 5.49 -5.12
N LEU A 36 5.29 5.63 -5.35
CA LEU A 36 6.10 4.57 -5.97
C LEU A 36 6.16 3.30 -5.10
N CYS A 37 6.16 3.45 -3.78
CA CYS A 37 6.13 2.36 -2.81
C CYS A 37 4.71 2.01 -2.32
N ALA A 38 3.68 2.28 -3.13
CA ALA A 38 2.28 2.09 -2.72
C ALA A 38 1.99 0.66 -2.26
N GLU A 39 2.52 -0.36 -2.93
CA GLU A 39 2.33 -1.77 -2.57
C GLU A 39 2.95 -2.16 -1.21
N LEU A 40 3.83 -1.33 -0.64
CA LEU A 40 4.38 -1.54 0.71
C LEU A 40 3.53 -0.88 1.79
N ILE A 41 2.76 0.14 1.42
CA ILE A 41 1.96 0.97 2.33
C ILE A 41 0.51 0.50 2.36
N ALA A 42 -0.06 0.21 1.19
CA ALA A 42 -1.45 -0.18 0.99
C ALA A 42 -1.53 -1.43 0.12
N ASN A 43 -1.79 -2.59 0.73
CA ASN A 43 -1.82 -3.86 0.03
C ASN A 43 -2.82 -4.82 0.69
N ASP A 44 -3.61 -5.52 -0.12
CA ASP A 44 -4.52 -6.56 0.35
C ASP A 44 -3.80 -7.89 0.62
N LYS A 45 -2.61 -8.07 0.06
CA LYS A 45 -1.74 -9.20 0.35
C LYS A 45 -0.70 -8.81 1.41
N PRO A 46 -0.31 -9.75 2.29
CA PRO A 46 0.79 -9.51 3.20
C PRO A 46 2.12 -9.38 2.44
N LEU A 47 3.04 -8.60 3.00
CA LEU A 47 4.37 -8.36 2.45
C LEU A 47 5.23 -9.62 2.56
N LEU A 48 5.10 -10.33 3.67
CA LEU A 48 5.88 -11.52 4.02
C LEU A 48 5.05 -12.44 4.90
N VAL A 49 5.12 -13.75 4.64
CA VAL A 49 4.47 -14.78 5.45
C VAL A 49 5.49 -15.85 5.78
N ARG A 50 5.54 -16.27 7.05
CA ARG A 50 6.23 -17.48 7.47
C ARG A 50 5.17 -18.49 7.89
N TYR A 51 5.07 -19.61 7.18
CA TYR A 51 4.06 -20.64 7.44
C TYR A 51 4.74 -22.00 7.49
N GLU A 52 4.52 -22.77 8.57
CA GLU A 52 5.11 -24.10 8.80
C GLU A 52 6.65 -24.15 8.57
N GLY A 53 7.34 -23.07 8.91
CA GLY A 53 8.80 -22.95 8.79
C GLY A 53 9.32 -22.47 7.43
N GLN A 54 8.46 -22.32 6.43
CA GLN A 54 8.81 -21.82 5.09
C GLN A 54 8.46 -20.33 4.93
N TRP A 55 9.23 -19.62 4.10
CA TRP A 55 9.00 -18.21 3.78
C TRP A 55 8.26 -18.05 2.45
N TYR A 56 7.24 -17.20 2.47
CA TYR A 56 6.40 -16.87 1.33
C TYR A 56 6.40 -15.36 1.15
N PHE A 57 6.45 -14.89 -0.11
CA PHE A 57 6.50 -13.46 -0.45
C PHE A 57 5.29 -13.05 -1.31
N PRO A 58 4.07 -12.92 -0.71
CA PRO A 58 2.84 -12.71 -1.47
C PRO A 58 2.79 -11.38 -2.25
N LEU A 59 3.63 -10.42 -1.86
CA LEU A 59 3.83 -9.16 -2.57
C LEU A 59 4.29 -9.36 -4.02
N VAL A 60 5.16 -10.34 -4.27
CA VAL A 60 5.79 -10.55 -5.59
C VAL A 60 5.36 -11.85 -6.27
N LYS A 61 4.76 -12.78 -5.52
CA LYS A 61 4.31 -14.07 -6.03
C LYS A 61 2.89 -14.37 -5.55
N ASN A 62 2.05 -14.83 -6.47
CA ASN A 62 0.73 -15.33 -6.12
C ASN A 62 0.84 -16.77 -5.59
N TYR A 63 0.17 -17.02 -4.47
CA TYR A 63 0.04 -18.33 -3.86
C TYR A 63 -1.43 -18.73 -3.84
N SER A 64 -1.67 -20.03 -3.81
CA SER A 64 -2.99 -20.63 -3.69
C SER A 64 -3.37 -20.88 -2.24
N GLU A 65 -4.64 -21.09 -1.96
CA GLU A 65 -5.11 -21.44 -0.62
C GLU A 65 -4.51 -22.79 -0.14
N ARG A 66 -4.27 -23.74 -1.06
CA ARG A 66 -3.56 -25.00 -0.79
C ARG A 66 -2.16 -24.81 -0.23
N ASP A 67 -1.44 -23.76 -0.63
CA ASP A 67 -0.09 -23.49 -0.13
C ASP A 67 -0.09 -23.19 1.38
N PHE A 68 -1.26 -22.84 1.94
CA PHE A 68 -1.47 -22.58 3.37
C PHE A 68 -2.38 -23.64 4.04
N GLY A 69 -2.51 -24.81 3.42
CA GLY A 69 -3.28 -25.94 3.97
C GLY A 69 -4.78 -25.91 3.68
N GLY A 70 -5.24 -25.04 2.79
CA GLY A 70 -6.63 -25.02 2.32
C GLY A 70 -6.93 -26.05 1.23
N PRO A 71 -8.22 -26.30 0.92
CA PRO A 71 -8.60 -27.26 -0.10
C PRO A 71 -8.54 -26.70 -1.53
N LEU A 72 -8.62 -25.37 -1.70
CA LEU A 72 -8.83 -24.75 -3.01
C LEU A 72 -7.52 -24.44 -3.77
N ALA A 73 -7.51 -24.72 -5.08
CA ALA A 73 -6.41 -24.34 -5.99
C ALA A 73 -6.45 -22.87 -6.42
N THR A 74 -7.42 -22.12 -5.94
CA THR A 74 -7.61 -20.71 -6.27
C THR A 74 -6.58 -19.85 -5.55
N THR A 75 -6.34 -18.65 -6.08
CA THR A 75 -5.49 -17.64 -5.42
C THR A 75 -5.97 -17.43 -3.98
N ALA A 76 -5.02 -17.41 -3.05
CA ALA A 76 -5.29 -17.18 -1.64
C ALA A 76 -5.92 -15.79 -1.44
N ASP A 77 -7.10 -15.76 -0.82
CA ASP A 77 -7.74 -14.53 -0.35
C ASP A 77 -7.31 -14.25 1.08
N TYR A 78 -6.36 -13.32 1.24
CA TYR A 78 -5.81 -12.93 2.53
C TYR A 78 -6.77 -12.09 3.39
N GLN A 79 -7.92 -11.67 2.84
CA GLN A 79 -8.99 -11.04 3.61
C GLN A 79 -9.96 -12.04 4.23
N ASP A 80 -9.93 -13.31 3.81
CA ASP A 80 -10.75 -14.37 4.38
C ASP A 80 -10.40 -14.59 5.86
N PRO A 81 -11.38 -14.46 6.79
CA PRO A 81 -11.17 -14.76 8.20
C PRO A 81 -10.62 -16.17 8.47
N TRP A 82 -10.95 -17.16 7.63
CA TRP A 82 -10.41 -18.51 7.77
C TRP A 82 -8.90 -18.54 7.52
N LEU A 83 -8.44 -17.97 6.40
CA LEU A 83 -7.02 -17.94 6.05
C LEU A 83 -6.23 -17.09 7.05
N GLN A 84 -6.78 -15.97 7.52
CA GLN A 84 -6.13 -15.14 8.55
C GLN A 84 -5.88 -15.93 9.83
N ARG A 85 -6.89 -16.64 10.34
CA ARG A 85 -6.74 -17.49 11.54
C ARG A 85 -5.75 -18.62 11.30
N GLN A 86 -5.76 -19.23 10.12
CA GLN A 86 -4.83 -20.29 9.76
C GLN A 86 -3.37 -19.81 9.77
N LEU A 87 -3.11 -18.64 9.18
CA LEU A 87 -1.79 -18.02 9.17
C LEU A 87 -1.33 -17.57 10.57
N GLU A 88 -2.25 -17.07 11.40
CA GLU A 88 -1.97 -16.67 12.79
C GLU A 88 -1.66 -17.87 13.69
N ASN A 89 -2.35 -19.00 13.50
CA ASN A 89 -2.17 -20.20 14.33
C ASN A 89 -0.88 -20.97 14.01
N ARG A 90 -0.43 -20.97 12.75
CA ARG A 90 0.69 -21.80 12.28
C ARG A 90 1.85 -21.01 11.70
N GLY A 91 1.84 -19.69 11.88
CA GLY A 91 2.77 -18.83 11.18
C GLY A 91 2.88 -17.43 11.76
N TRP A 92 3.53 -16.59 10.97
CA TRP A 92 3.69 -15.17 11.23
C TRP A 92 3.49 -14.40 9.93
N VAL A 93 2.90 -13.22 10.02
CA VAL A 93 2.52 -12.41 8.86
C VAL A 93 2.96 -10.97 9.05
N LEU A 94 3.64 -10.42 8.04
CA LEU A 94 3.91 -9.00 7.91
C LEU A 94 2.89 -8.36 6.98
N TRP A 95 2.03 -7.52 7.53
CA TRP A 95 1.04 -6.77 6.75
C TRP A 95 1.58 -5.39 6.36
N ALA A 96 1.05 -4.86 5.25
CA ALA A 96 1.12 -3.44 4.98
C ALA A 96 0.30 -2.66 6.04
N PRO A 97 0.66 -1.40 6.35
CA PRO A 97 -0.11 -0.54 7.26
C PRO A 97 -1.59 -0.44 6.89
N VAL A 98 -1.89 -0.33 5.59
CA VAL A 98 -3.24 -0.36 5.04
C VAL A 98 -3.44 -1.69 4.34
N ARG A 99 -4.44 -2.47 4.76
CA ARG A 99 -4.67 -3.84 4.29
C ARG A 99 -5.61 -3.92 3.06
N PHE A 100 -5.58 -2.89 2.23
CA PHE A 100 -6.41 -2.75 1.04
C PHE A 100 -5.54 -2.30 -0.13
N GLY A 101 -5.67 -2.98 -1.27
CA GLY A 101 -5.07 -2.56 -2.53
C GLY A 101 -5.99 -1.62 -3.31
N ALA A 102 -5.54 -1.16 -4.47
CA ALA A 102 -6.27 -0.22 -5.33
C ALA A 102 -7.67 -0.71 -5.73
N ASN A 103 -7.81 -2.03 -5.95
CA ASN A 103 -9.03 -2.66 -6.45
C ASN A 103 -9.76 -3.49 -5.39
N THR A 104 -9.30 -3.48 -4.15
CA THR A 104 -9.88 -4.27 -3.06
C THR A 104 -11.14 -3.59 -2.53
N ILE A 105 -12.19 -4.38 -2.32
CA ILE A 105 -13.47 -3.93 -1.75
C ILE A 105 -13.56 -4.45 -0.31
N ASN A 106 -13.94 -3.59 0.64
CA ASN A 106 -14.10 -3.98 2.04
C ASN A 106 -15.45 -4.64 2.30
N PHE A 107 -15.60 -5.93 1.94
CA PHE A 107 -16.84 -6.67 2.18
C PHE A 107 -17.14 -6.96 3.66
N ALA A 108 -16.17 -6.78 4.55
CA ALA A 108 -16.29 -7.08 5.98
C ALA A 108 -16.80 -5.89 6.81
N THR A 109 -17.27 -4.81 6.18
CA THR A 109 -17.84 -3.66 6.89
C THR A 109 -19.26 -3.94 7.41
N THR A 110 -19.60 -3.35 8.55
CA THR A 110 -20.97 -3.34 9.09
C THR A 110 -21.73 -2.07 8.73
N GLN A 111 -21.08 -1.11 8.07
CA GLN A 111 -21.67 0.17 7.67
C GLN A 111 -21.97 0.20 6.17
N PRO A 112 -23.04 0.90 5.73
CA PRO A 112 -23.32 1.09 4.33
C PRO A 112 -22.22 1.90 3.65
N PHE A 113 -22.07 1.72 2.34
CA PHE A 113 -21.17 2.52 1.52
C PHE A 113 -21.87 3.78 1.00
N PRO A 114 -21.16 4.92 0.89
CA PRO A 114 -19.79 5.18 1.37
C PRO A 114 -19.73 5.25 2.91
N SER A 115 -18.65 4.71 3.48
CA SER A 115 -18.45 4.67 4.94
C SER A 115 -17.50 5.79 5.38
N PRO A 116 -17.68 6.36 6.60
CA PRO A 116 -16.81 7.40 7.14
C PRO A 116 -15.41 6.86 7.48
N PRO A 117 -14.42 7.76 7.69
CA PRO A 117 -13.09 7.40 8.18
C PRO A 117 -13.11 6.49 9.41
N SER A 118 -12.25 5.47 9.41
CA SER A 118 -12.11 4.51 10.50
C SER A 118 -10.67 4.02 10.65
N ALA A 119 -10.39 3.27 11.71
CA ALA A 119 -9.06 2.68 11.92
C ALA A 119 -8.66 1.68 10.83
N LYS A 120 -9.63 1.04 10.16
CA LYS A 120 -9.38 0.13 9.03
C LYS A 120 -9.24 0.88 7.71
N ASN A 121 -10.13 1.85 7.48
CA ASN A 121 -10.15 2.68 6.27
C ASN A 121 -9.90 4.15 6.66
N TRP A 122 -8.65 4.60 6.63
CA TRP A 122 -8.23 5.88 7.23
C TRP A 122 -8.95 7.10 6.67
N LEU A 123 -9.40 7.04 5.41
CA LEU A 123 -10.18 8.10 4.75
C LEU A 123 -11.61 7.63 4.39
N GLY A 124 -12.04 6.49 4.92
CA GLY A 124 -13.34 5.89 4.62
C GLY A 124 -13.32 5.09 3.31
N THR A 125 -14.52 4.73 2.84
CA THR A 125 -14.71 4.01 1.59
C THR A 125 -15.51 4.81 0.58
N ASP A 126 -15.31 4.53 -0.70
CA ASP A 126 -16.16 5.07 -1.75
C ASP A 126 -17.52 4.36 -1.83
N ALA A 127 -18.36 4.76 -2.79
CA ALA A 127 -19.70 4.21 -2.99
C ALA A 127 -19.71 2.70 -3.35
N ASN A 128 -18.59 2.17 -3.83
CA ASN A 128 -18.42 0.76 -4.19
C ASN A 128 -17.72 -0.05 -3.08
N GLY A 129 -17.37 0.58 -1.96
CA GLY A 129 -16.69 -0.07 -0.83
C GLY A 129 -15.17 -0.18 -0.98
N GLY A 130 -14.56 0.51 -1.95
CA GLY A 130 -13.12 0.60 -2.09
C GLY A 130 -12.51 1.56 -1.06
N ASP A 131 -11.31 1.26 -0.57
CA ASP A 131 -10.59 2.14 0.36
C ASP A 131 -10.11 3.43 -0.34
N VAL A 132 -10.52 4.58 0.17
CA VAL A 132 -10.23 5.89 -0.44
C VAL A 132 -8.74 6.23 -0.37
N PHE A 133 -8.07 5.91 0.75
CA PHE A 133 -6.65 6.22 0.93
C PHE A 133 -5.78 5.41 -0.05
N ALA A 134 -6.02 4.10 -0.14
CA ALA A 134 -5.34 3.23 -1.08
C ALA A 134 -5.53 3.75 -2.51
N ARG A 135 -6.77 4.03 -2.93
CA ARG A 135 -7.07 4.55 -4.27
C ARG A 135 -6.35 5.87 -4.58
N ILE A 136 -6.30 6.80 -3.63
CA ILE A 136 -5.56 8.05 -3.80
C ILE A 136 -4.06 7.78 -3.95
N LEU A 137 -3.49 6.90 -3.12
CA LEU A 137 -2.06 6.59 -3.15
C LEU A 137 -1.63 5.97 -4.49
N TYR A 138 -2.37 4.96 -4.96
CA TYR A 138 -2.14 4.32 -6.25
C TYR A 138 -2.47 5.24 -7.42
N GLY A 139 -3.55 6.03 -7.35
CA GLY A 139 -3.93 6.99 -8.38
C GLY A 139 -2.90 8.11 -8.55
N THR A 140 -2.30 8.56 -7.45
CA THR A 140 -1.22 9.55 -7.44
C THR A 140 0.01 9.05 -8.21
N ARG A 141 0.34 7.75 -8.12
CA ARG A 141 1.43 7.15 -8.90
C ARG A 141 1.18 7.22 -10.41
N ILE A 142 -0.07 7.04 -10.85
CA ILE A 142 -0.43 7.03 -12.28
C ILE A 142 -0.52 8.45 -12.84
N SER A 143 -0.92 9.41 -12.00
CA SER A 143 -1.22 10.78 -12.43
C SER A 143 0.02 11.69 -12.52
N ILE A 144 1.10 11.36 -11.81
CA ILE A 144 2.38 12.10 -11.79
C ILE A 144 3.32 11.50 -12.83
#